data_AF-A0AA35SA29-F1
#
_entry.id   AF-A0AA35SA29-F1
#
_cell.length_a   1.000
_cell.length_b   1.000
_cell.length_c   1.000
_cell.angle_alpha   90.00
_cell.angle_beta   90.00
_cell.angle_gamma   90.00
#
_symmetry.space_group_name_H-M   'P 1'
#
loop_
_entity.id
_entity.type
_entity.pdbx_description
1 polymer ?
#
loop_
_entity_poly.entity_id
_entity_poly.type
_entity_poly.pdbx_seq_one_letter_code
_entity_poly.pdbx_strand_id
1 'polypeptide(L)'
;MAAGPASLHQRLETCAANVGYRGRVRGLPKEASGGGKAAHFLQWLCGQLVPANAFSQSELDKFEEMKKTGVVLEGAELREALGKIEGCSGSEGKTMEQLRAEISCLEQSVSSLKTQLQSINNIQTTLSVHQAGLLKEREEESLTHSHTVSSHQTALHTAQQDNEMVNSAVEGLGSAVDDVISFHQHPQGEEGGGGELSLFSHTSSEHYSSAEDAYLTELTAYTKKQFFQVYTSITIPNIFDAL
;
A
#
# COMPACT_ATOMS: atom_id res chain seq x y z
N MET A 1 47.66 78.14 -23.34
CA MET A 1 46.65 79.21 -23.20
C MET A 1 45.90 78.96 -21.89
N ALA A 2 46.27 79.69 -20.84
CA ALA A 2 45.75 79.48 -19.49
C ALA A 2 44.44 80.27 -19.31
N ALA A 3 43.33 79.57 -19.11
CA ALA A 3 42.07 80.18 -18.71
C ALA A 3 42.22 80.76 -17.30
N GLY A 4 41.98 82.07 -17.15
CA GLY A 4 42.04 82.76 -15.85
C GLY A 4 41.01 82.19 -14.86
N PRO A 5 41.22 82.39 -13.54
CA PRO A 5 40.34 81.81 -12.53
C PRO A 5 38.94 82.41 -12.63
N ALA A 6 37.99 81.64 -13.15
CA ALA A 6 36.58 82.01 -13.14
C ALA A 6 36.17 82.35 -11.69
N SER A 7 35.46 83.48 -11.53
CA SER A 7 35.01 83.91 -10.21
C SER A 7 34.12 82.82 -9.58
N LEU A 8 34.18 82.68 -8.26
CA LEU A 8 33.39 81.70 -7.50
C LEU A 8 31.90 81.75 -7.87
N HIS A 9 31.39 82.94 -8.14
CA HIS A 9 30.01 83.17 -8.58
C HIS A 9 29.71 82.47 -9.92
N GLN A 10 30.60 82.59 -10.90
CA GLN A 10 30.43 81.98 -12.23
C GLN A 10 30.49 80.45 -12.17
N ARG A 11 31.33 79.89 -11.27
CA ARG A 11 31.39 78.45 -11.01
C ARG A 11 30.12 77.93 -10.35
N LEU A 12 29.57 78.69 -9.39
CA LEU A 12 28.32 78.33 -8.72
C LEU A 12 27.13 78.40 -9.67
N GLU A 13 27.06 79.40 -10.55
CA GLU A 13 26.00 79.49 -11.57
C GLU A 13 26.09 78.37 -12.61
N THR A 14 27.30 78.01 -13.03
CA THR A 14 27.51 76.88 -13.95
C THR A 14 27.13 75.55 -13.29
N CYS A 15 27.48 75.37 -12.01
CA CYS A 15 27.08 74.20 -11.24
C CYS A 15 25.55 74.13 -11.11
N ALA A 16 24.91 75.22 -10.70
CA ALA A 16 23.46 75.32 -10.57
C ALA A 16 22.74 74.96 -11.88
N ALA A 17 23.25 75.39 -13.03
CA ALA A 17 22.70 75.02 -14.34
C ALA A 17 22.83 73.51 -14.63
N ASN A 18 23.98 72.90 -14.31
CA ASN A 18 24.25 71.48 -14.57
C ASN A 18 23.41 70.54 -13.70
N VAL A 19 23.14 70.90 -12.44
CA VAL A 19 22.19 70.16 -11.58
C VAL A 19 20.73 70.55 -11.81
N GLY A 20 20.42 71.33 -12.86
CA GLY A 20 19.05 71.66 -13.26
C GLY A 20 18.32 72.61 -12.31
N TYR A 21 19.04 73.38 -11.49
CA TYR A 21 18.46 74.34 -10.56
C TYR A 21 17.80 75.49 -11.32
N ARG A 22 16.45 75.50 -11.35
CA ARG A 22 15.63 76.50 -12.06
C ARG A 22 15.28 77.74 -11.21
N GLY A 23 15.93 77.95 -10.06
CA GLY A 23 15.76 79.17 -9.26
C GLY A 23 14.44 79.33 -8.52
N ARG A 24 13.58 78.31 -8.50
CA ARG A 24 12.33 78.34 -7.72
C ARG A 24 12.20 77.07 -6.87
N VAL A 25 12.70 77.15 -5.64
CA VAL A 25 12.50 76.11 -4.62
C VAL A 25 11.06 76.23 -4.13
N ARG A 26 10.24 75.18 -4.35
CA ARG A 26 8.90 75.09 -3.74
C ARG A 26 9.08 74.92 -2.23
N GLY A 27 8.66 75.92 -1.44
CA GLY A 27 8.55 75.78 0.02
C GLY A 27 9.48 76.62 0.90
N LEU A 28 10.32 77.52 0.35
CA LEU A 28 11.10 78.44 1.20
C LEU A 28 10.23 79.64 1.66
N PRO A 29 10.18 79.95 2.97
CA PRO A 29 9.50 81.14 3.47
C PRO A 29 10.17 82.41 2.90
N LYS A 30 9.33 83.38 2.49
CA LYS A 30 9.72 84.61 1.79
C LYS A 30 10.58 85.61 2.59
N GLU A 31 10.90 85.31 3.84
CA GLU A 31 11.53 86.22 4.80
C GLU A 31 13.00 85.83 5.04
N ALA A 32 13.82 85.79 3.99
CA ALA A 32 15.28 85.73 4.12
C ALA A 32 15.91 86.66 3.08
N SER A 33 16.00 87.90 3.52
CA SER A 33 16.55 89.09 2.87
C SER A 33 18.00 88.93 2.39
N GLY A 34 18.31 89.53 1.23
CA GLY A 34 19.63 90.09 0.90
C GLY A 34 20.70 89.18 0.27
N GLY A 35 20.56 87.85 0.27
CA GLY A 35 21.54 86.93 -0.32
C GLY A 35 21.31 86.70 -1.82
N GLY A 36 22.29 86.99 -2.67
CA GLY A 36 22.22 86.74 -4.12
C GLY A 36 21.87 85.27 -4.46
N LYS A 37 21.50 84.99 -5.73
CA LYS A 37 21.07 83.67 -6.23
C LYS A 37 21.93 82.49 -5.73
N ALA A 38 23.23 82.73 -5.51
CA ALA A 38 24.17 81.78 -4.92
C ALA A 38 23.80 81.30 -3.50
N ALA A 39 23.31 82.18 -2.62
CA ALA A 39 22.93 81.81 -1.25
C ALA A 39 21.69 80.89 -1.24
N HIS A 40 20.71 81.18 -2.09
CA HIS A 40 19.53 80.32 -2.26
C HIS A 40 19.87 78.96 -2.86
N PHE A 41 20.82 78.91 -3.80
CA PHE A 41 21.32 77.65 -4.34
C PHE A 41 22.01 76.81 -3.27
N LEU A 42 22.89 77.40 -2.45
CA LEU A 42 23.58 76.69 -1.39
C LEU A 42 22.62 76.18 -0.31
N GLN A 43 21.63 76.98 0.08
CA GLN A 43 20.61 76.53 1.04
C GLN A 43 19.78 75.36 0.49
N TRP A 44 19.41 75.42 -0.79
CA TRP A 44 18.74 74.29 -1.45
C TRP A 44 19.64 73.06 -1.49
N LEU A 45 20.90 73.20 -1.89
CA LEU A 45 21.85 72.11 -1.99
C LEU A 45 22.07 71.44 -0.63
N CYS A 46 22.29 72.24 0.42
CA CYS A 46 22.42 71.74 1.79
C CYS A 46 21.15 71.05 2.31
N GLY A 47 19.97 71.43 1.81
CA GLY A 47 18.71 70.76 2.14
C GLY A 47 18.46 69.46 1.38
N GLN A 48 19.11 69.24 0.24
CA GLN A 48 18.99 68.02 -0.58
C GLN A 48 20.13 67.02 -0.33
N LEU A 49 21.23 67.47 0.26
CA LEU A 49 22.37 66.64 0.65
C LEU A 49 22.04 65.91 1.96
N VAL A 50 21.54 64.69 1.83
CA VAL A 50 21.47 63.71 2.92
C VAL A 50 22.78 62.89 2.90
N PRO A 51 23.32 62.42 4.04
CA PRO A 51 24.50 61.54 4.03
C PRO A 51 24.36 60.28 3.17
N ALA A 52 23.12 59.83 2.91
CA ALA A 52 22.80 58.74 1.99
C ALA A 52 22.97 59.10 0.50
N ASN A 53 23.00 60.40 0.16
CA ASN A 53 23.19 60.91 -1.21
C ASN A 53 24.64 61.33 -1.48
N ALA A 54 25.51 61.25 -0.47
CA ALA A 54 26.92 61.60 -0.59
C ALA A 54 27.71 60.32 -0.92
N PHE A 55 28.21 60.24 -2.15
CA PHE A 55 29.08 59.13 -2.54
C PHE A 55 30.38 59.15 -1.74
N SER A 56 30.74 58.01 -1.17
CA SER A 56 32.06 57.79 -0.57
C SER A 56 33.13 57.69 -1.66
N GLN A 57 34.39 57.96 -1.30
CA GLN A 57 35.50 57.92 -2.26
C GLN A 57 35.63 56.53 -2.93
N SER A 58 35.36 55.46 -2.18
CA SER A 58 35.39 54.09 -2.71
C SER A 58 34.29 53.81 -3.74
N GLU A 59 33.11 54.44 -3.62
CA GLU A 59 32.03 54.32 -4.60
C GLU A 59 32.34 55.11 -5.87
N LEU A 60 33.00 56.26 -5.72
CA LEU A 60 33.48 57.05 -6.85
C LEU A 60 34.51 56.27 -7.68
N ASP A 61 35.46 55.61 -7.01
CA ASP A 61 36.50 54.83 -7.67
C ASP A 61 35.92 53.63 -8.43
N LYS A 62 34.92 52.94 -7.86
CA LYS A 62 34.17 51.87 -8.53
C LYS A 62 33.38 52.38 -9.73
N PHE A 63 32.79 53.57 -9.63
CA PHE A 63 32.09 54.17 -10.77
C PHE A 63 33.04 54.50 -11.92
N GLU A 64 34.23 55.05 -11.63
CA GLU A 64 35.27 55.29 -12.64
C GLU A 64 35.80 53.99 -13.27
N GLU A 65 35.90 52.91 -12.50
CA GLU A 65 36.23 51.58 -13.04
C GLU A 65 35.13 51.06 -13.99
N MET A 66 33.85 51.17 -13.59
CA MET A 66 32.71 50.80 -14.44
C MET A 66 32.62 51.65 -15.71
N LYS A 67 32.98 52.93 -15.61
CA LYS A 67 33.03 53.85 -16.76
C LYS A 67 34.11 53.45 -17.77
N LYS A 68 35.26 52.98 -17.29
CA LYS A 68 36.34 52.46 -18.16
C LYS A 68 35.97 51.15 -18.84
N THR A 69 35.16 50.31 -18.22
CA THR A 69 34.70 49.04 -18.80
C THR A 69 33.51 49.19 -19.75
N GLY A 70 32.93 50.39 -19.86
CA GLY A 70 31.84 50.69 -20.79
C GLY A 70 30.48 50.11 -20.39
N VAL A 71 30.33 49.65 -19.14
CA VAL A 71 29.09 49.04 -18.60
C VAL A 71 28.25 50.07 -17.86
N VAL A 72 28.35 51.35 -18.23
CA VAL A 72 27.57 52.42 -17.62
C VAL A 72 26.37 52.71 -18.49
N LEU A 73 25.18 52.46 -17.94
CA LEU A 73 23.92 52.80 -18.58
C LEU A 73 23.76 54.31 -18.58
N GLU A 74 23.71 54.93 -19.77
CA GLU A 74 23.51 56.37 -19.93
C GLU A 74 22.24 56.66 -20.75
N GLY A 75 21.62 57.81 -20.48
CA GLY A 75 20.53 58.33 -21.32
C GLY A 75 19.25 57.49 -21.30
N ALA A 76 18.91 56.88 -22.44
CA ALA A 76 17.62 56.20 -22.64
C ALA A 76 17.53 54.85 -21.91
N GLU A 77 18.63 54.08 -21.91
CA GLU A 77 18.69 52.77 -21.25
C GLU A 77 18.59 52.90 -19.73
N LEU A 78 19.22 53.93 -19.16
CA LEU A 78 19.09 54.26 -17.74
C LEU A 78 17.65 54.66 -17.40
N ARG A 79 17.00 55.47 -18.25
CA ARG A 79 15.59 55.85 -18.04
C ARG A 79 14.66 54.65 -18.11
N GLU A 80 14.91 53.69 -18.99
CA GLU A 80 14.13 52.46 -19.09
C GLU A 80 14.35 51.55 -17.87
N ALA A 81 15.60 51.41 -17.42
CA ALA A 81 15.93 50.66 -16.20
C ALA A 81 15.29 51.30 -14.96
N LEU A 82 15.37 52.63 -14.83
CA LEU A 82 14.73 53.36 -13.73
C LEU A 82 13.21 53.26 -13.79
N GLY A 83 12.59 53.33 -14.98
CA GLY A 83 11.14 53.13 -15.14
C GLY A 83 10.68 51.72 -14.75
N LYS A 84 11.52 50.69 -14.98
CA LYS A 84 11.27 49.33 -14.50
C LYS A 84 11.38 49.23 -12.97
N ILE A 85 12.31 49.96 -12.36
CA ILE A 85 12.48 49.98 -10.90
C ILE A 85 11.35 50.76 -10.21
N GLU A 86 10.90 51.89 -10.77
CA GLU A 86 9.73 52.62 -10.26
C GLU A 86 8.45 51.78 -10.37
N GLY A 87 8.32 50.93 -11.40
CA GLY A 87 7.26 49.91 -11.49
C GLY A 87 7.37 48.79 -10.44
N CYS A 88 8.57 48.53 -9.89
CA CYS A 88 8.81 47.57 -8.81
C CYS A 88 8.76 48.20 -7.40
N SER A 89 8.73 49.52 -7.28
CA SER A 89 8.51 50.25 -6.02
C SER A 89 7.03 50.26 -5.58
N GLY A 90 6.29 49.20 -5.88
CA GLY A 90 4.88 49.00 -5.50
C GLY A 90 4.68 48.66 -4.01
N SER A 91 5.51 49.19 -3.12
CA SER A 91 5.36 49.04 -1.66
C SER A 91 4.82 50.30 -0.98
N GLU A 92 4.76 51.45 -1.66
CA GLU A 92 4.15 52.66 -1.10
C GLU A 92 2.93 53.04 -1.95
N GLY A 93 1.76 52.52 -1.58
CA GLY A 93 0.49 53.05 -2.10
C GLY A 93 -0.58 52.05 -2.54
N LYS A 94 -0.60 50.80 -2.07
CA LYS A 94 -1.86 50.04 -2.13
C LYS A 94 -2.85 50.71 -1.16
N THR A 95 -3.89 51.34 -1.69
CA THR A 95 -5.00 51.89 -0.88
C THR A 95 -5.56 50.82 0.05
N MET A 96 -6.04 51.22 1.24
CA MET A 96 -6.57 50.29 2.25
C MET A 96 -7.69 49.40 1.67
N GLU A 97 -8.52 49.92 0.77
CA GLU A 97 -9.52 49.15 0.02
C GLU A 97 -8.91 48.05 -0.86
N GLN A 98 -7.79 48.29 -1.54
CA GLN A 98 -7.11 47.28 -2.38
C GLN A 98 -6.53 46.15 -1.52
N LEU A 99 -5.92 46.49 -0.37
CA LEU A 99 -5.43 45.49 0.58
C LEU A 99 -6.58 44.65 1.16
N ARG A 100 -7.71 45.28 1.49
CA ARG A 100 -8.91 44.55 1.96
C ARG A 100 -9.49 43.62 0.89
N ALA A 101 -9.52 44.07 -0.37
CA ALA A 101 -9.96 43.24 -1.48
C ALA A 101 -9.02 42.03 -1.71
N GLU A 102 -7.70 42.26 -1.59
CA GLU A 102 -6.69 41.20 -1.72
C GLU A 102 -6.78 40.20 -0.57
N ILE A 103 -6.96 40.66 0.68
CA ILE A 103 -7.20 39.80 1.85
C ILE A 103 -8.46 38.97 1.66
N SER A 104 -9.57 39.59 1.23
CA SER A 104 -10.83 38.87 1.02
C SER A 104 -10.72 37.82 -0.09
N CYS A 105 -9.99 38.13 -1.18
CA CYS A 105 -9.72 37.16 -2.24
C CYS A 105 -8.85 35.98 -1.74
N LEU A 106 -7.82 36.27 -0.94
CA LEU A 106 -6.98 35.25 -0.33
C LEU A 106 -7.76 34.37 0.65
N GLU A 107 -8.63 34.95 1.49
CA GLU A 107 -9.51 34.20 2.39
C GLU A 107 -10.43 33.26 1.61
N GLN A 108 -11.01 33.74 0.51
CA GLN A 108 -11.85 32.92 -0.35
C GLN A 108 -11.04 31.79 -1.01
N SER A 109 -9.83 32.07 -1.48
CA SER A 109 -8.92 31.07 -2.04
C SER A 109 -8.54 30.00 -1.00
N VAL A 110 -8.18 30.41 0.21
CA VAL A 110 -7.88 29.50 1.33
C VAL A 110 -9.10 28.63 1.67
N SER A 111 -10.30 29.21 1.67
CA SER A 111 -11.53 28.45 1.92
C SER A 111 -11.78 27.38 0.85
N SER A 112 -11.56 27.74 -0.43
CA SER A 112 -11.67 26.81 -1.57
C SER A 112 -10.61 25.71 -1.53
N LEU A 113 -9.37 26.05 -1.17
CA LEU A 113 -8.30 25.07 -1.03
C LEU A 113 -8.58 24.11 0.13
N LYS A 114 -9.15 24.60 1.23
CA LYS A 114 -9.55 23.77 2.38
C LYS A 114 -10.65 22.77 2.02
N THR A 115 -11.66 23.17 1.25
CA THR A 115 -12.72 22.26 0.79
C THR A 115 -12.17 21.21 -0.19
N GLN A 116 -11.27 21.61 -1.10
CA GLN A 116 -10.57 20.66 -1.98
C GLN A 116 -9.74 19.65 -1.18
N LEU A 117 -8.98 20.12 -0.18
CA LEU A 117 -8.18 19.24 0.67
C LEU A 117 -9.05 18.26 1.45
N GLN A 118 -10.18 18.70 1.99
CA GLN A 118 -11.16 17.80 2.64
C GLN A 118 -11.72 16.77 1.66
N SER A 119 -12.05 17.17 0.43
CA SER A 119 -12.53 16.23 -0.60
C SER A 119 -11.48 15.17 -0.94
N ILE A 120 -10.22 15.57 -1.13
CA ILE A 120 -9.12 14.64 -1.40
C ILE A 120 -8.91 13.69 -0.23
N ASN A 121 -8.93 14.19 1.01
CA ASN A 121 -8.75 13.37 2.20
C ASN A 121 -9.89 12.35 2.37
N ASN A 122 -11.14 12.75 2.09
CA ASN A 122 -12.27 11.84 2.09
C ASN A 122 -12.09 10.72 1.05
N ILE A 123 -11.69 11.07 -0.19
CA ILE A 123 -11.40 10.09 -1.25
C ILE A 123 -10.28 9.14 -0.81
N GLN A 124 -9.18 9.67 -0.26
CA GLN A 124 -8.06 8.87 0.23
C GLN A 124 -8.50 7.90 1.33
N THR A 125 -9.34 8.36 2.25
CA THR A 125 -9.88 7.52 3.33
C THR A 125 -10.74 6.40 2.77
N THR A 126 -11.65 6.70 1.84
CA THR A 126 -12.50 5.69 1.17
C THR A 126 -11.66 4.67 0.41
N LEU A 127 -10.65 5.12 -0.34
CA LEU A 127 -9.74 4.24 -1.06
C LEU A 127 -8.94 3.33 -0.11
N SER A 128 -8.46 3.89 1.00
CA SER A 128 -7.71 3.14 2.02
C SER A 128 -8.57 2.04 2.65
N VAL A 129 -9.82 2.34 3.02
CA VAL A 129 -10.77 1.35 3.55
C VAL A 129 -11.07 0.27 2.52
N HIS A 130 -11.32 0.65 1.26
CA HIS A 130 -11.58 -0.30 0.20
C HIS A 130 -10.37 -1.22 -0.07
N GLN A 131 -9.17 -0.65 -0.11
CA GLN A 131 -7.93 -1.42 -0.27
C GLN A 131 -7.72 -2.40 0.88
N ALA A 132 -7.98 -1.98 2.12
CA ALA A 132 -7.90 -2.87 3.28
C ALA A 132 -8.93 -4.02 3.18
N GLY A 133 -10.15 -3.73 2.71
CA GLY A 133 -11.17 -4.75 2.46
C GLY A 133 -10.73 -5.79 1.42
N LEU A 134 -10.24 -5.34 0.27
CA LEU A 134 -9.74 -6.24 -0.78
C LEU A 134 -8.54 -7.10 -0.33
N LEU A 135 -7.64 -6.53 0.46
CA LEU A 135 -6.51 -7.30 1.00
C LEU A 135 -6.99 -8.40 1.96
N LYS A 136 -7.99 -8.12 2.79
CA LYS A 136 -8.59 -9.11 3.69
C LYS A 136 -9.28 -10.22 2.92
N GLU A 137 -10.10 -9.87 1.92
CA GLU A 137 -10.77 -10.85 1.05
C GLU A 137 -9.76 -11.75 0.34
N ARG A 138 -8.70 -11.16 -0.21
CA ARG A 138 -7.60 -11.91 -0.84
C ARG A 138 -6.91 -12.87 0.13
N GLU A 139 -6.71 -12.46 1.37
CA GLU A 139 -6.10 -13.31 2.40
C GLU A 139 -7.02 -14.49 2.76
N GLU A 140 -8.32 -14.24 2.92
CA GLU A 140 -9.33 -15.28 3.15
C GLU A 140 -9.42 -16.28 1.97
N GLU A 141 -9.43 -15.79 0.74
CA GLU A 141 -9.37 -16.62 -0.47
C GLU A 141 -8.07 -17.43 -0.55
N SER A 142 -6.92 -16.82 -0.21
CA SER A 142 -5.65 -17.53 -0.19
C SER A 142 -5.62 -18.64 0.86
N LEU A 143 -6.23 -18.43 2.02
CA LEU A 143 -6.31 -19.45 3.07
C LEU A 143 -7.23 -20.60 2.66
N THR A 144 -8.40 -20.29 2.10
CA THR A 144 -9.32 -21.32 1.59
C THR A 144 -8.72 -22.10 0.42
N HIS A 145 -8.01 -21.42 -0.49
CA HIS A 145 -7.28 -22.07 -1.58
C HIS A 145 -6.18 -22.99 -1.05
N SER A 146 -5.36 -22.52 -0.10
CA SER A 146 -4.32 -23.36 0.53
C SER A 146 -4.90 -24.60 1.22
N HIS A 147 -6.00 -24.43 1.96
CA HIS A 147 -6.69 -25.53 2.62
C HIS A 147 -7.26 -26.54 1.61
N THR A 148 -7.90 -26.07 0.54
CA THR A 148 -8.46 -26.95 -0.50
C THR A 148 -7.36 -27.70 -1.25
N VAL A 149 -6.25 -27.05 -1.61
CA VAL A 149 -5.08 -27.70 -2.23
C VAL A 149 -4.51 -28.78 -1.31
N SER A 150 -4.29 -28.45 -0.03
CA SER A 150 -3.78 -29.42 0.96
C SER A 150 -4.72 -30.62 1.11
N SER A 151 -6.03 -30.38 1.24
CA SER A 151 -7.03 -31.44 1.32
C SER A 151 -7.10 -32.30 0.07
N HIS A 152 -6.86 -31.72 -1.10
CA HIS A 152 -6.86 -32.49 -2.35
C HIS A 152 -5.60 -33.34 -2.48
N GLN A 153 -4.46 -32.80 -2.05
CA GLN A 153 -3.19 -33.54 -2.02
C GLN A 153 -3.25 -34.73 -1.06
N THR A 154 -3.84 -34.57 0.12
CA THR A 154 -4.03 -35.69 1.05
C THR A 154 -4.98 -36.74 0.48
N ALA A 155 -6.09 -36.34 -0.13
CA ALA A 155 -7.01 -37.27 -0.80
C ALA A 155 -6.34 -38.06 -1.93
N LEU A 156 -5.49 -37.39 -2.72
CA LEU A 156 -4.74 -38.02 -3.80
C LEU A 156 -3.73 -39.04 -3.26
N HIS A 157 -3.00 -38.68 -2.20
CA HIS A 157 -2.07 -39.61 -1.54
C HIS A 157 -2.79 -40.84 -0.98
N THR A 158 -3.95 -40.66 -0.33
CA THR A 158 -4.76 -41.79 0.15
C THR A 158 -5.22 -42.67 -1.01
N ALA A 159 -5.71 -42.08 -2.10
CA ALA A 159 -6.13 -42.84 -3.27
C ALA A 159 -4.97 -43.61 -3.95
N GLN A 160 -3.76 -43.05 -3.94
CA GLN A 160 -2.56 -43.75 -4.41
C GLN A 160 -2.23 -44.95 -3.52
N GLN A 161 -2.25 -44.76 -2.19
CA GLN A 161 -2.02 -45.85 -1.25
C GLN A 161 -3.07 -46.96 -1.37
N ASP A 162 -4.34 -46.60 -1.55
CA ASP A 162 -5.42 -47.56 -1.76
C ASP A 162 -5.20 -48.34 -3.07
N ASN A 163 -4.80 -47.67 -4.16
CA ASN A 163 -4.46 -48.33 -5.41
C ASN A 163 -3.28 -49.30 -5.26
N GLU A 164 -2.24 -48.93 -4.51
CA GLU A 164 -1.11 -49.83 -4.23
C GLU A 164 -1.56 -51.07 -3.44
N MET A 165 -2.42 -50.88 -2.42
CA MET A 165 -2.98 -52.01 -1.66
C MET A 165 -3.83 -52.92 -2.55
N VAL A 166 -4.69 -52.35 -3.40
CA VAL A 166 -5.52 -53.12 -4.33
C VAL A 166 -4.65 -53.87 -5.33
N ASN A 167 -3.64 -53.23 -5.90
CA ASN A 167 -2.71 -53.90 -6.83
C ASN A 167 -2.00 -55.06 -6.14
N SER A 168 -1.47 -54.86 -4.92
CA SER A 168 -0.83 -55.92 -4.15
C SER A 168 -1.79 -57.08 -3.84
N ALA A 169 -3.06 -56.77 -3.50
CA ALA A 169 -4.08 -57.79 -3.28
C ALA A 169 -4.43 -58.57 -4.55
N VAL A 170 -4.48 -57.90 -5.71
CA VAL A 170 -4.72 -58.56 -7.01
C VAL A 170 -3.54 -59.42 -7.42
N GLU A 171 -2.30 -58.97 -7.23
CA GLU A 171 -1.09 -59.78 -7.46
C GLU A 171 -1.05 -61.01 -6.53
N GLY A 172 -1.41 -60.84 -5.26
CA GLY A 172 -1.55 -61.94 -4.31
C GLY A 172 -2.63 -62.94 -4.70
N LEU A 173 -3.78 -62.46 -5.18
CA LEU A 173 -4.85 -63.31 -5.71
C LEU A 173 -4.39 -64.06 -6.97
N GLY A 174 -3.70 -63.37 -7.89
CA GLY A 174 -3.13 -63.99 -9.09
C GLY A 174 -2.17 -65.12 -8.74
N SER A 175 -1.28 -64.88 -7.76
CA SER A 175 -0.35 -65.91 -7.27
C SER A 175 -1.08 -67.10 -6.63
N ALA A 176 -2.12 -66.85 -5.82
CA ALA A 176 -2.92 -67.92 -5.23
C ALA A 176 -3.71 -68.73 -6.27
N VAL A 177 -4.20 -68.06 -7.32
CA VAL A 177 -4.84 -68.73 -8.46
C VAL A 177 -3.83 -69.56 -9.24
N ASP A 178 -2.62 -69.04 -9.48
CA ASP A 178 -1.53 -69.79 -10.13
C ASP A 178 -1.11 -71.01 -9.30
N ASP A 179 -1.05 -70.88 -7.96
CA ASP A 179 -0.81 -71.99 -7.05
C ASP A 179 -1.91 -73.06 -7.20
N VAL A 180 -3.19 -72.67 -7.14
CA VAL A 180 -4.34 -73.58 -7.34
C VAL A 180 -4.26 -74.25 -8.70
N ILE A 181 -4.01 -73.49 -9.76
CA ILE A 181 -3.84 -74.01 -11.11
C ILE A 181 -2.67 -75.01 -11.15
N SER A 182 -1.54 -74.74 -10.50
CA SER A 182 -0.39 -75.65 -10.45
C SER A 182 -0.70 -76.95 -9.70
N PHE A 183 -1.49 -76.89 -8.62
CA PHE A 183 -2.00 -78.07 -7.92
C PHE A 183 -2.90 -78.92 -8.82
N HIS A 184 -3.71 -78.29 -9.66
CA HIS A 184 -4.58 -78.98 -10.62
C HIS A 184 -3.88 -79.44 -11.89
N GLN A 185 -2.80 -78.77 -12.30
CA GLN A 185 -2.02 -79.06 -13.51
C GLN A 185 -0.84 -79.99 -13.25
N HIS A 186 -0.66 -80.50 -12.02
CA HIS A 186 0.35 -81.51 -11.74
C HIS A 186 0.15 -82.67 -12.74
N PRO A 187 1.09 -82.89 -13.68
CA PRO A 187 0.95 -83.95 -14.63
C PRO A 187 0.94 -85.24 -13.82
N GLN A 188 -0.18 -85.96 -13.90
CA GLN A 188 -0.27 -87.34 -13.49
C GLN A 188 0.83 -88.07 -14.29
N GLY A 189 2.01 -88.19 -13.68
CA GLY A 189 3.16 -88.86 -14.25
C GLY A 189 2.75 -90.31 -14.48
N GLU A 190 2.60 -90.66 -15.75
CA GLU A 190 2.75 -91.99 -16.33
C GLU A 190 2.39 -93.16 -15.40
N GLU A 191 1.11 -93.51 -15.35
CA GLU A 191 0.62 -94.85 -15.75
C GLU A 191 -0.90 -94.93 -15.53
N GLY A 192 -1.64 -95.11 -16.63
CA GLY A 192 -2.93 -95.81 -16.67
C GLY A 192 -4.12 -95.26 -15.88
N GLY A 193 -5.10 -94.72 -16.62
CA GLY A 193 -6.51 -94.76 -16.22
C GLY A 193 -7.10 -93.39 -15.90
N GLY A 194 -8.12 -93.00 -16.68
CA GLY A 194 -8.85 -91.74 -16.51
C GLY A 194 -9.37 -91.57 -15.09
N GLY A 195 -8.80 -90.59 -14.39
CA GLY A 195 -9.25 -90.13 -13.09
C GLY A 195 -9.78 -88.72 -13.24
N GLU A 196 -11.10 -88.61 -13.24
CA GLU A 196 -11.87 -87.38 -13.04
C GLU A 196 -11.31 -86.61 -11.84
N LEU A 197 -11.17 -85.28 -11.97
CA LEU A 197 -10.65 -84.37 -10.94
C LEU A 197 -11.54 -84.38 -9.68
N SER A 198 -11.33 -85.38 -8.82
CA SER A 198 -12.11 -85.66 -7.62
C SER A 198 -11.57 -84.90 -6.40
N LEU A 199 -11.45 -83.58 -6.51
CA LEU A 199 -10.90 -82.75 -5.41
C LEU A 199 -11.92 -82.38 -4.33
N PHE A 200 -13.20 -82.68 -4.52
CA PHE A 200 -14.25 -82.46 -3.52
C PHE A 200 -14.75 -83.73 -2.81
N SER A 201 -14.17 -84.90 -3.09
CA SER A 201 -14.63 -86.17 -2.49
C SER A 201 -13.84 -86.62 -1.25
N HIS A 202 -12.89 -85.82 -0.76
CA HIS A 202 -11.92 -86.24 0.26
C HIS A 202 -11.92 -85.44 1.58
N THR A 203 -12.97 -84.69 1.90
CA THR A 203 -13.22 -84.39 3.32
C THR A 203 -13.89 -85.63 3.92
N SER A 204 -13.18 -86.37 4.78
CA SER A 204 -13.79 -87.54 5.43
C SER A 204 -15.00 -87.07 6.25
N SER A 205 -16.19 -87.46 5.79
CA SER A 205 -17.47 -87.13 6.45
C SER A 205 -17.51 -87.59 7.90
N GLU A 206 -16.63 -88.51 8.28
CA GLU A 206 -16.53 -89.12 9.60
C GLU A 206 -16.33 -88.08 10.72
N HIS A 207 -15.55 -87.02 10.48
CA HIS A 207 -15.36 -85.95 11.47
C HIS A 207 -16.62 -85.11 11.68
N TYR A 208 -17.36 -84.80 10.61
CA TYR A 208 -18.62 -84.07 10.70
C TYR A 208 -19.71 -84.92 11.36
N SER A 209 -19.82 -86.19 10.97
CA SER A 209 -20.77 -87.12 11.57
C SER A 209 -20.48 -87.33 13.06
N SER A 210 -19.22 -87.47 13.46
CA SER A 210 -18.87 -87.59 14.89
C SER A 210 -19.18 -86.31 15.68
N ALA A 211 -19.00 -85.13 15.08
CA ALA A 211 -19.32 -83.86 15.74
C ALA A 211 -20.84 -83.64 15.83
N GLU A 212 -21.59 -84.03 14.82
CA GLU A 212 -23.05 -83.99 14.79
C GLU A 212 -23.66 -84.94 15.82
N ASP A 213 -23.15 -86.17 15.91
CA ASP A 213 -23.56 -87.14 16.93
C ASP A 213 -23.27 -86.63 18.36
N ALA A 214 -22.09 -86.05 18.58
CA ALA A 214 -21.74 -85.45 19.87
C ALA A 214 -22.70 -84.30 20.23
N TYR A 215 -22.99 -83.41 19.29
CA TYR A 215 -23.93 -82.30 19.50
C TYR A 215 -25.36 -82.78 19.76
N LEU A 216 -25.84 -83.77 19.01
CA LEU A 216 -27.17 -84.36 19.19
C LEU A 216 -27.31 -85.03 20.57
N THR A 217 -26.28 -85.72 21.04
CA THR A 217 -26.30 -86.32 22.38
C THR A 217 -26.35 -85.26 23.49
N GLU A 218 -25.59 -84.17 23.35
CA GLU A 218 -25.61 -83.06 24.30
C GLU A 218 -26.95 -82.32 24.29
N LEU A 219 -27.51 -82.03 23.11
CA LEU A 219 -28.83 -81.41 22.95
C LEU A 219 -29.93 -82.29 23.56
N THR A 220 -29.85 -83.61 23.35
CA THR A 220 -30.78 -84.57 23.94
C THR A 220 -30.66 -84.59 25.47
N ALA A 221 -29.43 -84.59 26.01
CA ALA A 221 -29.21 -84.53 27.45
C ALA A 221 -29.74 -83.21 28.07
N TYR A 222 -29.51 -82.08 27.40
CA TYR A 222 -30.01 -80.78 27.82
C TYR A 222 -31.55 -80.73 27.80
N THR A 223 -32.16 -81.16 26.71
CA THR A 223 -33.63 -81.23 26.58
C THR A 223 -34.22 -82.16 27.63
N LYS A 224 -33.58 -83.32 27.86
CA LYS A 224 -34.02 -84.25 28.90
C LYS A 224 -33.95 -83.61 30.29
N LYS A 225 -32.90 -82.85 30.58
CA LYS A 225 -32.74 -82.13 31.85
C LYS A 225 -33.82 -81.06 32.02
N GLN A 226 -34.01 -80.19 31.02
CA GLN A 226 -34.95 -79.08 31.10
C GLN A 226 -36.41 -79.54 31.21
N PHE A 227 -36.79 -80.56 30.46
CA PHE A 227 -38.18 -81.02 30.48
C PHE A 227 -38.40 -82.03 31.62
N PHE A 228 -37.56 -83.05 31.80
CA PHE A 228 -37.86 -84.12 32.75
C PHE A 228 -37.42 -83.88 34.20
N GLN A 229 -36.51 -82.94 34.50
CA GLN A 229 -36.23 -82.56 35.90
C GLN A 229 -37.24 -81.54 36.45
N VAL A 230 -37.85 -80.72 35.59
CA VAL A 230 -38.88 -79.76 36.02
C VAL A 230 -40.17 -80.48 36.45
N TYR A 231 -40.51 -81.63 35.84
CA TYR A 231 -41.69 -82.41 36.25
C TYR A 231 -41.51 -83.19 37.56
N THR A 232 -40.29 -83.37 38.08
CA THR A 232 -40.08 -83.97 39.41
C THR A 232 -40.18 -82.98 40.58
N SER A 233 -40.21 -81.67 40.30
CA SER A 233 -40.36 -80.61 41.32
C SER A 233 -41.69 -79.87 41.26
N ILE A 234 -42.59 -80.25 40.36
CA ILE A 234 -43.99 -79.80 40.38
C ILE A 234 -44.83 -80.96 40.95
N THR A 235 -45.09 -80.88 42.25
CA THR A 235 -46.20 -81.59 42.89
C THR A 235 -47.48 -81.22 42.14
N ILE A 236 -47.96 -82.10 41.26
CA ILE A 236 -49.31 -82.01 40.70
C ILE A 236 -50.26 -82.46 41.83
N PRO A 237 -51.16 -81.60 42.34
CA PRO A 237 -52.17 -82.03 43.29
C PRO A 237 -53.09 -83.05 42.61
N ASN A 238 -53.33 -84.17 43.29
CA ASN A 238 -54.34 -85.18 42.94
C ASN A 238 -55.68 -84.51 42.56
N ILE A 239 -56.08 -84.60 41.30
CA ILE A 239 -57.45 -84.29 40.85
C ILE A 239 -58.34 -85.56 40.82
N PHE A 240 -57.82 -86.72 41.21
CA PHE A 240 -58.56 -87.99 41.20
C PHE A 240 -59.14 -88.43 42.57
N ASP A 241 -59.10 -87.59 43.61
CA ASP A 241 -59.74 -87.86 44.92
C ASP A 241 -61.13 -87.20 45.07
N ALA A 242 -61.77 -86.79 43.98
CA ALA A 242 -63.12 -86.23 43.99
C ALA A 242 -63.99 -86.75 42.83
N LEU A 243 -64.13 -88.08 42.72
CA LEU A 243 -65.25 -88.77 42.07
C LEU A 243 -65.30 -90.25 42.48
#